data_AF-A0A925V5C2-F1
#
_entry.id   AF-A0A925V5C2-F1
#
_cell.length_a   1.000
_cell.length_b   1.000
_cell.length_c   1.000
_cell.angle_alpha   90.00
_cell.angle_beta   90.00
_cell.angle_gamma   90.00
#
_symmetry.space_group_name_H-M   'P 1'
#
loop_
_entity.id
_entity.type
_entity.pdbx_description
1 polymer ?
#
loop_
_entity_poly.entity_id
_entity_poly.type
_entity_poly.pdbx_seq_one_letter_code
_entity_poly.pdbx_strand_id
1 'polypeptide(L)'
;RQLHDRMVAVLVRHDGCRADDEGFTQVESVRDGWWYSAPQPQGCFVVAWMTDTDLLGPRAQLEQAWRRRLGDAPHTRARIGSGAPIGEPEIRSAAIQRCRSTKTFVPWVAVGDAALGVDPLSSSGISRALRTGRTGALAMIGVLGGDRTALDGYEHGLDTELREHLELRSRYYAIEQRFRGAPFWHRRHPRAAARTVEADAR
;
A
#
# COMPACT_ATOMS: atom_id res chain seq x y z
N ARG A 1 13.40 4.51 10.57
CA ARG A 1 12.23 4.19 9.71
C ARG A 1 10.96 4.66 10.42
N GLN A 2 10.14 5.47 9.76
CA GLN A 2 8.84 5.94 10.22
C GLN A 2 7.74 5.19 9.46
N LEU A 3 6.67 4.79 10.15
CA LEU A 3 5.45 4.22 9.56
C LEU A 3 4.33 5.26 9.61
N HIS A 4 3.51 5.34 8.56
CA HIS A 4 2.40 6.29 8.46
C HIS A 4 1.03 5.63 8.58
N ASP A 5 0.96 4.31 8.48
CA ASP A 5 -0.22 3.51 8.77
C ASP A 5 0.19 2.09 9.21
N ARG A 6 -0.79 1.19 9.27
CA ARG A 6 -0.64 -0.17 9.76
C ARG A 6 -1.15 -1.20 8.73
N MET A 7 -1.14 -0.84 7.45
CA MET A 7 -1.70 -1.68 6.41
C MET A 7 -0.85 -2.95 6.20
N VAL A 8 -1.53 -4.06 5.99
CA VAL A 8 -0.98 -5.36 5.65
C VAL A 8 -1.76 -5.96 4.51
N ALA A 9 -1.05 -6.75 3.71
CA ALA A 9 -1.63 -7.62 2.69
C ALA A 9 -1.62 -9.06 3.22
N VAL A 10 -2.75 -9.74 3.13
CA VAL A 10 -2.86 -11.20 3.30
C VAL A 10 -3.01 -11.83 1.93
N LEU A 11 -1.95 -12.44 1.43
CA LEU A 11 -1.84 -12.92 0.06
C LEU A 11 -2.05 -14.43 -0.02
N VAL A 12 -2.80 -14.85 -1.03
CA VAL A 12 -2.93 -16.25 -1.46
C VAL A 12 -2.83 -16.28 -2.98
N ARG A 13 -2.08 -17.25 -3.50
CA ARG A 13 -2.08 -17.52 -4.94
C ARG A 13 -3.18 -18.53 -5.24
N HIS A 14 -3.84 -18.41 -6.39
CA HIS A 14 -4.84 -19.37 -6.83
C HIS A 14 -4.45 -19.95 -8.18
N ASP A 15 -4.66 -21.24 -8.38
CA ASP A 15 -4.70 -21.84 -9.71
C ASP A 15 -6.03 -21.45 -10.40
N GLY A 16 -6.08 -21.57 -11.73
CA GLY A 16 -7.29 -21.30 -12.50
C GLY A 16 -7.59 -19.82 -12.72
N CYS A 17 -7.29 -19.29 -13.91
CA CYS A 17 -8.15 -19.50 -15.07
C CYS A 17 -7.44 -19.05 -16.36
N ARG A 18 -8.01 -19.52 -17.47
CA ARG A 18 -7.75 -19.23 -18.87
C ARG A 18 -7.24 -17.79 -19.10
N ALA A 19 -6.09 -17.67 -19.77
CA ALA A 19 -5.44 -16.40 -20.11
C ALA A 19 -6.29 -15.49 -21.02
N ASP A 20 -7.48 -15.96 -21.39
CA ASP A 20 -8.24 -15.55 -22.56
C ASP A 20 -9.15 -14.33 -22.34
N ASP A 21 -9.25 -13.69 -21.15
CA ASP A 21 -10.18 -12.54 -21.07
C ASP A 21 -9.83 -11.30 -20.22
N GLU A 22 -9.01 -11.34 -19.16
CA GLU A 22 -8.95 -10.16 -18.27
C GLU A 22 -7.55 -9.87 -17.71
N GLY A 23 -6.64 -9.45 -18.58
CA GLY A 23 -5.25 -9.04 -18.26
C GLY A 23 -5.09 -7.81 -17.35
N PHE A 24 -6.13 -7.42 -16.61
CA PHE A 24 -6.15 -6.23 -15.77
C PHE A 24 -6.01 -6.53 -14.27
N THR A 25 -5.72 -5.51 -13.47
CA THR A 25 -5.83 -5.58 -12.01
C THR A 25 -7.26 -5.22 -11.60
N GLN A 26 -7.82 -5.93 -10.62
CA GLN A 26 -9.11 -5.57 -10.01
C GLN A 26 -8.92 -5.21 -8.55
N VAL A 27 -9.65 -4.18 -8.14
CA VAL A 27 -9.76 -3.72 -6.76
C VAL A 27 -11.22 -3.79 -6.33
N GLU A 28 -11.51 -4.44 -5.21
CA GLU A 28 -12.86 -4.54 -4.66
C GLU A 28 -12.90 -4.08 -3.20
N SER A 29 -13.66 -3.03 -2.92
CA SER A 29 -13.80 -2.48 -1.57
C SER A 29 -14.77 -3.33 -0.73
N VAL A 30 -14.37 -3.65 0.50
CA VAL A 30 -15.18 -4.38 1.49
C VAL A 30 -15.16 -3.65 2.84
N ARG A 31 -15.99 -4.06 3.79
CA ARG A 31 -16.12 -3.35 5.08
C ARG A 31 -14.79 -3.15 5.82
N ASP A 32 -13.95 -4.17 5.88
CA ASP A 32 -12.73 -4.17 6.68
C ASP A 32 -11.45 -4.05 5.83
N GLY A 33 -11.53 -3.49 4.63
CA GLY A 33 -10.40 -3.42 3.72
C GLY A 33 -10.77 -3.35 2.25
N TRP A 34 -9.88 -3.83 1.40
CA TRP A 34 -10.15 -4.06 -0.02
C TRP A 34 -9.38 -5.27 -0.51
N TRP A 35 -9.85 -5.83 -1.62
CA TRP A 35 -9.23 -6.96 -2.30
C TRP A 35 -8.50 -6.49 -3.53
N TYR A 36 -7.29 -6.99 -3.71
CA TYR A 36 -6.50 -6.89 -4.93
C TYR A 36 -6.51 -8.26 -5.59
N SER A 37 -6.82 -8.31 -6.89
CA SER A 37 -6.60 -9.51 -7.69
C SER A 37 -5.92 -9.15 -9.01
N ALA A 38 -4.91 -9.92 -9.39
CA ALA A 38 -4.22 -9.73 -10.65
C ALA A 38 -3.75 -11.07 -11.23
N PRO A 39 -3.80 -11.22 -12.56
CA PRO A 39 -3.29 -12.40 -13.23
C PRO A 39 -1.77 -12.50 -13.05
N GLN A 40 -1.29 -13.73 -12.98
CA GLN A 40 0.11 -14.12 -13.00
C GLN A 40 0.35 -15.06 -14.19
N PRO A 41 1.62 -15.26 -14.59
CA PRO A 41 1.96 -16.29 -15.55
C PRO A 41 1.40 -17.68 -15.17
N GLN A 42 1.29 -18.57 -16.16
CA GLN A 42 0.73 -19.93 -15.99
C GLN A 42 -0.72 -19.98 -15.51
N GLY A 43 -1.53 -18.98 -15.82
CA GLY A 43 -2.97 -18.97 -15.49
C GLY A 43 -3.25 -18.94 -13.99
N CYS A 44 -2.28 -18.46 -13.20
CA CYS A 44 -2.43 -18.25 -11.76
C CYS A 44 -2.94 -16.84 -11.50
N PHE A 45 -3.50 -16.61 -10.32
CA PHE A 45 -3.79 -15.27 -9.81
C PHE A 45 -3.07 -15.05 -8.49
N VAL A 46 -2.68 -13.80 -8.24
CA VAL A 46 -2.40 -13.34 -6.88
C VAL A 46 -3.63 -12.63 -6.36
N VAL A 47 -4.06 -13.00 -5.16
CA VAL A 47 -5.21 -12.42 -4.49
C VAL A 47 -4.76 -11.94 -3.12
N ALA A 48 -4.96 -10.67 -2.82
CA ALA A 48 -4.54 -10.07 -1.56
C ALA A 48 -5.69 -9.32 -0.89
N TRP A 49 -5.96 -9.67 0.36
CA TRP A 49 -6.81 -8.87 1.23
C TRP A 49 -5.96 -7.80 1.92
N MET A 50 -6.23 -6.54 1.62
CA MET A 50 -5.58 -5.37 2.19
C MET A 50 -6.39 -4.90 3.39
N THR A 51 -5.80 -4.93 4.57
CA THR A 51 -6.45 -4.52 5.83
C THR A 51 -5.43 -3.95 6.81
N ASP A 52 -5.86 -3.61 8.02
CA ASP A 52 -4.97 -3.15 9.08
C ASP A 52 -4.55 -4.31 9.99
N THR A 53 -3.34 -4.26 10.55
CA THR A 53 -2.80 -5.33 11.41
C THR A 53 -3.72 -5.70 12.57
N ASP A 54 -4.44 -4.75 13.14
CA ASP A 54 -5.37 -4.94 14.26
C ASP A 54 -6.72 -5.55 13.85
N LEU A 55 -6.97 -5.73 12.54
CA LEU A 55 -8.20 -6.34 12.01
C LEU A 55 -8.02 -7.81 11.59
N LEU A 56 -6.78 -8.34 11.61
CA LEU A 56 -6.48 -9.71 11.17
C LEU A 56 -6.93 -10.81 12.14
N GLY A 57 -6.98 -10.50 13.44
CA GLY A 57 -7.13 -11.53 14.47
C GLY A 57 -5.89 -12.43 14.62
N PRO A 58 -5.99 -13.55 15.36
CA PRO A 58 -4.86 -14.44 15.63
C PRO A 58 -4.32 -15.12 14.38
N ARG A 59 -2.98 -15.25 14.26
CA ARG A 59 -2.31 -15.90 13.12
C ARG A 59 -2.81 -17.32 12.85
N ALA A 60 -3.13 -18.09 13.91
CA ALA A 60 -3.65 -19.45 13.81
C ALA A 60 -5.01 -19.55 13.09
N GLN A 61 -5.76 -18.45 13.00
CA GLN A 61 -7.07 -18.39 12.34
C GLN A 61 -7.00 -17.71 10.96
N LEU A 62 -5.80 -17.35 10.47
CA LEU A 62 -5.68 -16.48 9.32
C LEU A 62 -6.27 -17.09 8.04
N GLU A 63 -6.07 -18.40 7.82
CA GLU A 63 -6.64 -19.06 6.65
C GLU A 63 -8.17 -19.03 6.67
N GLN A 64 -8.77 -19.38 7.81
CA GLN A 64 -10.21 -19.32 7.98
C GLN A 64 -10.72 -17.88 7.83
N ALA A 65 -10.03 -16.90 8.42
CA ALA A 65 -10.38 -15.50 8.29
C ALA A 65 -10.33 -15.05 6.83
N TRP A 66 -9.26 -15.38 6.11
CA TRP A 66 -9.09 -15.04 4.70
C TRP A 66 -10.22 -15.60 3.83
N ARG A 67 -10.52 -16.90 3.96
CA ARG A 67 -11.63 -17.56 3.22
C ARG A 67 -12.97 -16.91 3.53
N ARG A 68 -13.21 -16.60 4.80
CA ARG A 68 -14.46 -15.98 5.27
C ARG A 68 -14.60 -14.55 4.72
N ARG A 69 -13.51 -13.77 4.69
CA ARG A 69 -13.48 -12.42 4.11
C ARG A 69 -13.61 -12.39 2.59
N LEU A 70 -13.15 -13.42 1.91
CA LEU A 70 -13.40 -13.58 0.46
C LEU A 70 -14.91 -13.78 0.18
N GLY A 71 -15.65 -14.29 1.17
CA GLY A 71 -17.12 -14.32 1.17
C GLY A 71 -17.76 -12.95 0.98
N ASP A 72 -17.13 -11.90 1.51
CA ASP A 72 -17.59 -10.50 1.46
C ASP A 72 -17.21 -9.79 0.14
N ALA A 73 -16.50 -10.47 -0.76
CA ALA A 73 -15.92 -9.93 -1.99
C ALA A 73 -16.42 -10.69 -3.23
N PRO A 74 -17.68 -10.51 -3.63
CA PRO A 74 -18.30 -11.28 -4.71
C PRO A 74 -17.57 -11.14 -6.05
N HIS A 75 -17.01 -9.98 -6.39
CA HIS A 75 -16.33 -9.79 -7.67
C HIS A 75 -14.98 -10.52 -7.70
N THR A 76 -14.22 -10.44 -6.60
CA THR A 76 -12.95 -11.15 -6.44
C THR A 76 -13.18 -12.66 -6.42
N ARG A 77 -14.23 -13.13 -5.72
CA ARG A 77 -14.60 -14.55 -5.70
C ARG A 77 -15.03 -15.06 -7.08
N ALA A 78 -15.84 -14.28 -7.81
CA ALA A 78 -16.23 -14.64 -9.17
C ALA A 78 -15.01 -14.75 -10.09
N ARG A 79 -14.04 -13.83 -9.91
CA ARG A 79 -12.83 -13.78 -10.73
C ARG A 79 -11.90 -14.98 -10.57
N ILE A 80 -11.73 -15.48 -9.35
CA ILE A 80 -10.96 -16.71 -9.12
C ILE A 80 -11.75 -17.99 -9.40
N GLY A 81 -13.07 -17.89 -9.53
CA GLY A 81 -13.95 -19.02 -9.83
C GLY A 81 -13.74 -20.20 -8.89
N SER A 82 -13.51 -21.38 -9.47
CA SER A 82 -13.21 -22.63 -8.74
C SER A 82 -11.72 -22.87 -8.49
N GLY A 83 -10.88 -21.85 -8.69
CA GLY A 83 -9.44 -21.92 -8.52
C GLY A 83 -9.03 -22.29 -7.09
N ALA A 84 -8.25 -23.36 -6.95
CA ALA A 84 -7.74 -23.83 -5.68
C ALA A 84 -6.58 -22.93 -5.18
N PRO A 85 -6.48 -22.70 -3.86
CA PRO A 85 -5.36 -21.95 -3.31
C PRO A 85 -4.05 -22.74 -3.45
N ILE A 86 -3.00 -22.07 -3.86
CA ILE A 86 -1.63 -22.55 -3.95
C ILE A 86 -0.88 -22.04 -2.72
N GLY A 87 -0.73 -22.91 -1.71
CA GLY A 87 -0.03 -22.60 -0.46
C GLY A 87 -0.90 -21.92 0.59
N GLU A 88 -0.27 -21.56 1.70
CA GLU A 88 -0.93 -20.91 2.84
C GLU A 88 -0.93 -19.37 2.71
N PRO A 89 -1.86 -18.66 3.38
CA PRO A 89 -1.87 -17.21 3.36
C PRO A 89 -0.61 -16.59 3.99
N GLU A 90 0.01 -15.69 3.22
CA GLU A 90 1.18 -14.94 3.65
C GLU A 90 0.80 -13.53 4.09
N ILE A 91 1.37 -13.06 5.20
CA ILE A 91 1.26 -11.65 5.60
C ILE A 91 2.48 -10.90 5.08
N ARG A 92 2.24 -9.77 4.42
CA ARG A 92 3.26 -8.79 4.03
C ARG A 92 2.84 -7.41 4.53
N SER A 93 3.83 -6.61 4.96
CA SER A 93 3.59 -5.20 5.25
C SER A 93 3.21 -4.50 3.96
N ALA A 94 2.08 -3.79 3.98
CA ALA A 94 1.65 -2.86 2.94
C ALA A 94 1.66 -1.42 3.46
N ALA A 95 2.26 -1.20 4.63
CA ALA A 95 2.25 0.07 5.31
C ALA A 95 3.11 1.10 4.59
N ILE A 96 2.63 2.35 4.57
CA ILE A 96 3.42 3.48 4.10
C ILE A 96 4.57 3.69 5.07
N GLN A 97 5.79 3.74 4.53
CA GLN A 97 7.00 3.84 5.32
C GLN A 97 7.98 4.84 4.71
N ARG A 98 8.74 5.50 5.57
CA ARG A 98 9.82 6.41 5.16
C ARG A 98 11.07 6.11 5.96
N CYS A 99 12.17 5.81 5.27
CA CYS A 99 13.49 5.70 5.88
C CYS A 99 14.39 6.80 5.34
N ARG A 100 14.85 7.67 6.23
CA ARG A 100 15.78 8.76 5.91
C ARG A 100 17.19 8.33 6.24
N SER A 101 18.13 8.67 5.36
CA SER A 101 19.55 8.57 5.66
C SER A 101 19.93 9.50 6.81
N THR A 102 20.53 8.93 7.86
CA THR A 102 21.09 9.71 8.97
C THR A 102 22.49 10.14 8.62
N LYS A 103 22.93 11.33 9.09
CA LYS A 103 24.31 11.80 8.94
C LYS A 103 25.28 10.90 9.71
N THR A 104 25.71 9.81 9.08
CA THR A 104 26.72 8.87 9.58
C THR A 104 28.07 9.15 8.95
N PHE A 105 29.15 8.63 9.55
CA PHE A 105 30.51 8.76 9.01
C PHE A 105 30.63 8.16 7.61
N VAL A 106 29.92 7.07 7.34
CA VAL A 106 29.82 6.45 6.01
C VAL A 106 28.53 6.90 5.35
N PRO A 107 28.57 7.54 4.17
CA PRO A 107 27.36 7.94 3.46
C PRO A 107 26.63 6.70 2.95
N TRP A 108 25.32 6.65 3.13
CA TRP A 108 24.44 5.63 2.57
C TRP A 108 23.15 6.27 2.10
N VAL A 109 22.44 5.59 1.19
CA VAL A 109 21.15 6.03 0.68
C VAL A 109 20.23 4.80 0.57
N ALA A 110 19.00 4.93 1.06
CA ALA A 110 17.97 3.92 0.78
C ALA A 110 17.33 4.22 -0.57
N VAL A 111 16.83 3.19 -1.26
CA VAL A 111 16.11 3.31 -2.53
C VAL A 111 14.90 2.36 -2.54
N GLY A 112 13.94 2.61 -3.44
CA GLY A 112 12.67 1.87 -3.51
C GLY A 112 11.93 1.85 -2.19
N ASP A 113 11.30 0.72 -1.87
CA ASP A 113 10.50 0.56 -0.65
C ASP A 113 11.34 0.70 0.63
N ALA A 114 12.66 0.51 0.55
CA ALA A 114 13.55 0.78 1.69
C ALA A 114 13.62 2.28 2.00
N ALA A 115 13.51 3.17 1.00
CA ALA A 115 13.48 4.61 1.17
C ALA A 115 12.07 5.12 1.45
N LEU A 116 11.11 4.76 0.59
CA LEU A 116 9.73 5.21 0.64
C LEU A 116 8.81 4.11 0.11
N GLY A 117 8.18 3.37 1.02
CA GLY A 117 7.10 2.45 0.69
C GLY A 117 5.76 3.19 0.71
N VAL A 118 4.90 2.90 -0.26
CA VAL A 118 3.63 3.60 -0.49
C VAL A 118 2.44 2.66 -0.52
N ASP A 119 1.24 3.23 -0.48
CA ASP A 119 -0.02 2.48 -0.54
C ASP A 119 -0.12 1.70 -1.87
N PRO A 120 -0.33 0.36 -1.83
CA PRO A 120 -0.39 -0.48 -3.02
C PRO A 120 -1.52 -0.12 -3.99
N LEU A 121 -2.56 0.60 -3.54
CA LEU A 121 -3.67 1.04 -4.40
C LEU A 121 -3.18 1.87 -5.60
N SER A 122 -2.03 2.53 -5.47
CA SER A 122 -1.44 3.34 -6.55
C SER A 122 -0.76 2.53 -7.66
N SER A 123 -0.50 1.23 -7.45
CA SER A 123 0.30 0.37 -8.34
C SER A 123 1.65 0.98 -8.78
N SER A 124 2.22 1.90 -7.98
CA SER A 124 3.38 2.72 -8.38
C SER A 124 4.74 2.25 -7.84
N GLY A 125 4.77 1.15 -7.06
CA GLY A 125 5.96 0.69 -6.34
C GLY A 125 7.18 0.43 -7.24
N ILE A 126 7.01 -0.29 -8.35
CA ILE A 126 8.12 -0.63 -9.27
C ILE A 126 8.69 0.64 -9.93
N SER A 127 7.83 1.51 -10.48
CA SER A 127 8.26 2.77 -11.09
C SER A 127 8.99 3.67 -10.10
N ARG A 128 8.52 3.72 -8.83
CA ARG A 128 9.20 4.44 -7.75
C ARG A 128 10.55 3.81 -7.41
N ALA A 129 10.64 2.48 -7.34
CA ALA A 129 11.90 1.79 -7.08
C ALA A 129 12.96 2.07 -8.15
N LEU A 130 12.58 2.03 -9.43
CA LEU A 130 13.49 2.36 -10.52
C LEU A 130 13.94 3.82 -10.49
N ARG A 131 13.00 4.76 -10.31
CA ARG A 131 13.31 6.19 -10.25
C ARG A 131 14.22 6.51 -9.06
N THR A 132 13.88 6.03 -7.87
CA THR A 132 14.65 6.26 -6.66
C THR A 132 16.00 5.55 -6.69
N GLY A 133 16.12 4.39 -7.32
CA GLY A 133 17.40 3.74 -7.62
C GLY A 133 18.31 4.65 -8.44
N ARG A 134 17.78 5.23 -9.52
CA ARG A 134 18.52 6.19 -10.35
C ARG A 134 18.89 7.46 -9.59
N THR A 135 17.93 8.13 -8.95
CA THR A 135 18.19 9.42 -8.28
C THR A 135 19.04 9.25 -7.02
N GLY A 136 18.90 8.14 -6.29
CA GLY A 136 19.75 7.80 -5.16
C GLY A 136 21.19 7.54 -5.57
N ALA A 137 21.42 6.82 -6.69
CA ALA A 137 22.76 6.63 -7.24
C ALA A 137 23.42 7.97 -7.64
N LEU A 138 22.68 8.87 -8.31
CA LEU A 138 23.16 10.21 -8.66
C LEU A 138 23.53 11.04 -7.42
N ALA A 139 22.70 10.97 -6.37
CA ALA A 139 23.01 11.64 -5.10
C ALA A 139 24.30 11.11 -4.49
N MET A 140 24.51 9.79 -4.50
CA MET A 140 25.74 9.19 -3.98
C MET A 140 26.98 9.57 -4.81
N ILE A 141 26.87 9.64 -6.14
CA ILE A 141 27.95 10.15 -7.00
C ILE A 141 28.31 11.59 -6.61
N GLY A 142 27.31 12.44 -6.38
CA GLY A 142 27.53 13.82 -5.90
C GLY A 142 28.28 13.87 -4.58
N VAL A 143 27.85 13.06 -3.59
CA VAL A 143 28.53 12.96 -2.29
C VAL A 143 29.99 12.52 -2.43
N LEU A 144 30.25 11.49 -3.25
CA LEU A 144 31.62 11.01 -3.52
C LEU A 144 32.46 12.04 -4.28
N GLY A 145 31.82 12.91 -5.07
CA GLY A 145 32.44 14.06 -5.74
C GLY A 145 32.63 15.28 -4.84
N GLY A 146 32.26 15.22 -3.57
CA GLY A 146 32.42 16.30 -2.60
C GLY A 146 31.21 17.23 -2.43
N ASP A 147 30.11 17.01 -3.15
CA ASP A 147 28.87 17.76 -2.95
C ASP A 147 28.15 17.26 -1.69
N ARG A 148 28.28 18.03 -0.62
CA ARG A 148 27.66 17.74 0.68
C ARG A 148 26.14 17.92 0.70
N THR A 149 25.54 18.51 -0.33
CA THR A 149 24.10 18.83 -0.40
C THR A 149 23.31 17.81 -1.22
N ALA A 150 23.97 16.99 -2.05
CA ALA A 150 23.33 16.04 -2.95
C ALA A 150 22.38 15.07 -2.24
N LEU A 151 22.78 14.56 -1.05
CA LEU A 151 21.94 13.66 -0.26
C LEU A 151 20.73 14.38 0.36
N ASP A 152 20.92 15.61 0.84
CA ASP A 152 19.82 16.41 1.41
C ASP A 152 18.76 16.71 0.33
N GLY A 153 19.19 17.00 -0.91
CA GLY A 153 18.29 17.18 -2.04
C GLY A 153 17.48 15.92 -2.39
N TYR A 154 18.12 14.75 -2.38
CA TYR A 154 17.44 13.46 -2.57
C TYR A 154 16.39 13.18 -1.48
N GLU A 155 16.78 13.38 -0.22
CA GLU A 155 15.88 13.16 0.93
C GLU A 155 14.69 14.13 0.91
N HIS A 156 14.90 15.39 0.52
CA HIS A 156 13.82 16.36 0.35
C HIS A 156 12.85 15.96 -0.77
N GLY A 157 13.36 15.43 -1.88
CA GLY A 157 12.55 14.90 -2.97
C GLY A 157 11.62 13.78 -2.50
N LEU A 158 12.14 12.83 -1.71
CA LEU A 158 11.34 11.76 -1.10
C LEU A 158 10.27 12.28 -0.14
N ASP A 159 10.55 13.34 0.63
CA ASP A 159 9.55 13.92 1.55
C ASP A 159 8.39 14.58 0.80
N THR A 160 8.72 15.27 -0.30
CA THR A 160 7.70 15.88 -1.17
C THR A 160 6.83 14.81 -1.82
N GLU A 161 7.45 13.75 -2.33
CA GLU A 161 6.75 12.61 -2.91
C GLU A 161 5.86 11.88 -1.88
N LEU A 162 6.29 11.75 -0.62
CA LEU A 162 5.48 11.19 0.45
C LEU A 162 4.25 12.05 0.72
N ARG A 163 4.41 13.38 0.79
CA ARG A 163 3.30 14.31 1.03
C ARG A 163 2.24 14.23 -0.07
N GLU A 164 2.68 14.29 -1.33
CA GLU A 164 1.82 14.14 -2.51
C GLU A 164 1.09 12.80 -2.51
N HIS A 165 1.79 11.71 -2.15
CA HIS A 165 1.19 10.39 -2.05
C HIS A 165 0.10 10.32 -0.96
N LEU A 166 0.34 10.90 0.21
CA LEU A 166 -0.64 10.92 1.31
C LEU A 166 -1.89 11.72 0.95
N GLU A 167 -1.73 12.85 0.26
CA GLU A 167 -2.85 13.64 -0.26
C GLU A 167 -3.67 12.87 -1.29
N LEU A 168 -3.00 12.28 -2.29
CA LEU A 168 -3.64 11.49 -3.33
C LEU A 168 -4.38 10.28 -2.75
N ARG A 169 -3.72 9.56 -1.83
CA ARG A 169 -4.32 8.46 -1.07
C ARG A 169 -5.60 8.91 -0.37
N SER A 170 -5.55 10.01 0.37
CA SER A 170 -6.73 10.52 1.08
C SER A 170 -7.89 10.80 0.14
N ARG A 171 -7.63 11.30 -1.08
CA ARG A 171 -8.66 11.55 -2.09
C ARG A 171 -9.27 10.24 -2.61
N TYR A 172 -8.45 9.25 -2.95
CA TYR A 172 -8.95 7.95 -3.44
C TYR A 172 -9.77 7.21 -2.38
N TYR A 173 -9.29 7.12 -1.14
CA TYR A 173 -10.05 6.47 -0.07
C TYR A 173 -11.34 7.21 0.26
N ALA A 174 -11.42 8.53 0.04
CA ALA A 174 -12.65 9.29 0.22
C ALA A 174 -13.73 8.97 -0.83
N ILE A 175 -13.44 8.24 -1.91
CA ILE A 175 -14.46 7.87 -2.90
C ILE A 175 -15.44 6.84 -2.33
N GLU A 176 -14.96 5.89 -1.52
CA GLU A 176 -15.79 4.83 -0.95
C GLU A 176 -16.59 5.34 0.25
N GLN A 177 -17.90 5.52 0.11
CA GLN A 177 -18.74 6.04 1.20
C GLN A 177 -19.48 4.96 1.99
N ARG A 178 -19.65 3.75 1.44
CA ARG A 178 -20.49 2.68 2.03
C ARG A 178 -19.98 2.24 3.40
N PHE A 179 -18.67 2.29 3.60
CA PHE A 179 -18.00 1.76 4.79
C PHE A 179 -17.33 2.84 5.65
N ARG A 180 -17.69 4.11 5.49
CA ARG A 180 -17.06 5.26 6.17
C ARG A 180 -16.91 5.10 7.70
N GLY A 181 -17.85 4.42 8.35
CA GLY A 181 -17.84 4.17 9.80
C GLY A 181 -17.00 2.94 10.23
N ALA A 182 -16.58 2.09 9.30
CA ALA A 182 -15.76 0.92 9.64
C ALA A 182 -14.31 1.35 9.92
N PRO A 183 -13.60 0.70 10.87
CA PRO A 183 -12.29 1.17 11.34
C PRO A 183 -11.26 1.41 10.23
N PHE A 184 -11.16 0.48 9.27
CA PHE A 184 -10.21 0.56 8.16
C PHE A 184 -10.41 1.85 7.33
N TRP A 185 -11.65 2.15 6.97
CA TRP A 185 -12.03 3.30 6.15
C TRP A 185 -12.02 4.59 6.95
N HIS A 186 -12.57 4.58 8.16
CA HIS A 186 -12.60 5.76 9.04
C HIS A 186 -11.21 6.38 9.22
N ARG A 187 -10.16 5.56 9.35
CA ARG A 187 -8.76 5.99 9.47
C ARG A 187 -8.19 6.65 8.20
N ARG A 188 -8.81 6.41 7.04
CA ARG A 188 -8.32 6.81 5.71
C ARG A 188 -9.20 7.86 5.04
N HIS A 189 -10.40 8.09 5.56
CA HIS A 189 -11.22 9.22 5.16
C HIS A 189 -10.65 10.53 5.71
N PRO A 190 -10.79 11.64 4.97
CA PRO A 190 -10.54 12.97 5.50
C PRO A 190 -11.37 13.18 6.76
N ARG A 191 -10.73 13.60 7.85
CA ARG A 191 -11.47 14.09 9.01
C ARG A 191 -12.15 15.39 8.59
N ALA A 192 -13.44 15.53 8.83
CA ALA A 192 -14.10 16.81 8.67
C ALA A 192 -13.36 17.82 9.57
N ALA A 193 -12.92 18.95 9.01
CA ALA A 193 -12.45 20.05 9.84
C ALA A 193 -13.58 20.38 10.83
N ALA A 194 -13.26 20.45 12.13
CA ALA A 194 -14.24 20.88 13.11
C ALA A 194 -14.75 22.26 12.67
N ARG A 195 -16.06 22.38 12.42
CA ARG A 195 -16.68 23.67 12.19
C ARG A 195 -16.54 24.44 13.49
N THR A 196 -15.61 25.39 13.54
CA THR A 196 -15.63 26.43 14.56
C THR A 196 -16.92 27.21 14.33
N VAL A 197 -17.94 26.94 15.14
CA VAL A 197 -19.11 27.80 15.23
C VAL A 197 -18.65 29.00 16.03
N GLU A 198 -18.25 30.08 15.35
CA GLU A 198 -18.25 31.40 15.96
C GLU A 198 -19.70 31.71 16.31
N ALA A 199 -20.02 31.62 17.60
CA ALA A 199 -21.25 32.13 18.13
C ALA A 199 -21.16 33.66 18.08
N ASP A 200 -22.01 34.26 17.25
CA ASP A 200 -22.29 35.70 17.25
C ASP A 200 -22.47 36.19 18.69
N ALA A 201 -21.55 37.05 19.12
CA ALA A 201 -21.69 37.82 20.33
C ALA A 201 -22.79 38.87 20.12
N ARG A 202 -23.78 38.84 21.02
CA ARG A 202 -24.79 39.89 21.20
C ARG A 202 -24.16 41.16 21.75
#